data_AF-A0A4V1UHX1-F1
#
_entry.id   AF-A0A4V1UHX1-F1
#
_cell.length_a   1.000
_cell.length_b   1.000
_cell.length_c   1.000
_cell.angle_alpha   90.00
_cell.angle_beta   90.00
_cell.angle_gamma   90.00
#
_symmetry.space_group_name_H-M   'P 1'
#
loop_
_entity.id
_entity.type
_entity.pdbx_description
1 polymer ?
#
loop_
_entity_poly.entity_id
_entity_poly.type
_entity_poly.pdbx_seq_one_letter_code
_entity_poly.pdbx_strand_id
1 'polypeptide(L)'
;MEDPIIDKPASKPSVRKRAEAIKPFRCKNLIAVIENPTDIKNIGTVIRNANAMGVEKVYVVDPRNGLPEDWQDLRERRSISKTSVSAVKWTFVKRFDSTDDCFDHLERNK
;
A
#
# COMPACT_ATOMS: atom_id res chain seq x y z
N MET A 1 21.56 21.47 7.63
CA MET A 1 21.71 20.22 8.40
C MET A 1 21.40 19.12 7.42
N GLU A 2 22.42 18.38 6.96
CA GLU A 2 22.23 17.22 6.09
C GLU A 2 21.85 16.04 6.97
N ASP A 3 20.71 15.42 6.68
CA ASP A 3 20.28 14.20 7.38
C ASP A 3 21.27 13.06 7.08
N PRO A 4 21.66 12.26 8.09
CA PRO A 4 22.61 11.18 7.89
C PRO A 4 22.00 10.10 6.97
N ILE A 5 22.76 9.70 5.95
CA ILE A 5 22.41 8.58 5.07
C ILE A 5 22.50 7.30 5.91
N ILE A 6 21.35 6.83 6.40
CA ILE A 6 21.24 5.54 7.10
C ILE A 6 21.36 4.44 6.04
N ASP A 7 22.51 3.77 6.03
CA ASP A 7 22.80 2.62 5.17
C ASP A 7 21.81 1.47 5.49
N LYS A 8 20.82 1.25 4.63
CA LYS A 8 19.82 0.19 4.82
C LYS A 8 20.46 -1.15 4.50
N PRO A 9 20.38 -2.16 5.40
CA PRO A 9 21.00 -3.46 5.19
C PRO A 9 20.48 -4.13 3.91
N ALA A 10 21.38 -4.71 3.14
CA ALA A 10 21.08 -5.38 1.87
C ALA A 10 19.97 -6.44 2.04
N SER A 11 19.05 -6.51 1.07
CA SER A 11 17.92 -7.44 1.14
C SER A 11 18.41 -8.89 1.14
N LYS A 12 17.87 -9.72 2.04
CA LYS A 12 18.21 -11.16 2.09
C LYS A 12 17.89 -11.84 0.73
N PRO A 13 18.78 -12.68 0.18
CA PRO A 13 18.57 -13.32 -1.13
C PRO A 13 17.24 -14.08 -1.27
N SER A 14 16.75 -14.69 -0.18
CA SER A 14 15.48 -15.40 -0.14
C SER A 14 14.25 -14.49 -0.36
N VAL A 15 14.32 -13.24 0.12
CA VAL A 15 13.26 -12.24 -0.05
C VAL A 15 13.19 -11.79 -1.50
N ARG A 16 14.35 -11.54 -2.12
CA ARG A 16 14.45 -11.18 -3.55
C ARG A 16 13.95 -12.31 -4.44
N LYS A 17 14.34 -13.56 -4.17
CA LYS A 17 13.85 -14.74 -4.90
C LYS A 17 12.32 -14.86 -4.87
N ARG A 18 11.70 -14.61 -3.71
CA ARG A 18 10.22 -14.58 -3.58
C ARG A 18 9.60 -13.45 -4.38
N ALA A 19 10.20 -12.26 -4.36
CA ALA A 19 9.74 -11.11 -5.12
C ALA A 19 9.76 -11.37 -6.64
N GLU A 20 10.84 -11.95 -7.16
CA GLU A 20 10.93 -12.31 -8.58
C GLU A 20 9.92 -13.41 -8.96
N ALA A 21 9.70 -14.39 -8.08
CA ALA A 21 8.72 -15.46 -8.32
C ALA A 21 7.27 -14.97 -8.39
N ILE A 22 6.89 -13.96 -7.58
CA ILE A 22 5.52 -13.41 -7.57
C ILE A 22 5.28 -12.33 -8.63
N LYS A 23 6.35 -11.68 -9.10
CA LYS A 23 6.29 -10.58 -10.09
C LYS A 23 5.40 -10.84 -11.31
N PRO A 24 5.42 -12.01 -11.99
CA PRO A 24 4.56 -12.24 -13.16
C PRO A 24 3.07 -12.36 -12.82
N PHE A 25 2.72 -12.62 -11.55
CA PHE A 25 1.32 -12.76 -11.11
C PHE A 25 0.70 -11.44 -10.66
N ARG A 26 1.44 -10.32 -10.73
CA ARG A 26 0.91 -8.99 -10.44
C ARG A 26 0.31 -8.39 -11.71
N CYS A 27 -0.97 -8.05 -11.67
CA CYS A 27 -1.68 -7.41 -12.77
C CYS A 27 -1.46 -5.90 -12.72
N LYS A 28 -0.62 -5.37 -13.63
CA LYS A 28 -0.30 -3.93 -13.73
C LYS A 28 -1.48 -3.02 -14.06
N ASN A 29 -2.59 -3.59 -14.52
CA ASN A 29 -3.77 -2.85 -14.95
C ASN A 29 -4.92 -2.95 -13.94
N LEU A 30 -4.69 -3.61 -12.79
CA LEU A 30 -5.70 -3.77 -11.74
C LEU A 30 -5.33 -2.91 -10.54
N ILE A 31 -6.16 -1.90 -10.29
CA ILE A 31 -6.08 -1.00 -9.14
C ILE A 31 -7.35 -1.19 -8.32
N ALA A 32 -7.22 -1.23 -6.99
CA ALA A 32 -8.36 -1.25 -6.09
C ALA A 32 -8.48 0.09 -5.36
N VAL A 33 -9.66 0.70 -5.36
CA VAL A 33 -9.96 1.92 -4.59
C VAL A 33 -10.90 1.56 -3.46
N ILE A 34 -10.58 2.01 -2.24
CA ILE A 34 -11.41 1.86 -1.04
C ILE A 34 -11.85 3.25 -0.61
N GLU A 35 -13.14 3.53 -0.70
CA GLU A 35 -13.69 4.84 -0.34
C GLU A 35 -14.27 4.84 1.07
N ASN A 36 -13.89 5.87 1.83
CA ASN A 36 -14.37 6.18 3.17
C ASN A 36 -14.54 4.95 4.11
N PRO A 37 -13.50 4.11 4.27
CA PRO A 37 -13.60 2.92 5.10
C PRO A 37 -13.91 3.29 6.56
N THR A 38 -15.04 2.81 7.09
CA THR A 38 -15.47 3.16 8.46
C THR A 38 -14.49 2.65 9.52
N ASP A 39 -14.04 1.39 9.39
CA ASP A 39 -13.05 0.78 10.28
C ASP A 39 -11.69 0.65 9.57
N ILE A 40 -10.68 1.31 10.13
CA ILE A 40 -9.29 1.26 9.65
C ILE A 40 -8.74 -0.17 9.62
N LYS A 41 -9.22 -1.09 10.47
CA LYS A 41 -8.80 -2.49 10.47
C LYS A 41 -9.15 -3.21 9.17
N ASN A 42 -10.28 -2.85 8.55
CA ASN A 42 -10.72 -3.43 7.28
C ASN A 42 -9.77 -3.09 6.13
N ILE A 43 -9.11 -1.93 6.19
CA ILE A 43 -8.12 -1.51 5.19
C ILE A 43 -6.98 -2.53 5.12
N GLY A 44 -6.45 -2.96 6.27
CA GLY A 44 -5.40 -3.98 6.30
C GLY A 44 -5.87 -5.34 5.76
N THR A 45 -7.12 -5.73 6.02
CA THR A 45 -7.73 -6.95 5.45
C THR A 45 -7.88 -6.85 3.93
N VAL A 46 -8.32 -5.70 3.40
CA VAL A 46 -8.40 -5.49 1.95
C VAL A 46 -7.02 -5.51 1.31
N ILE A 47 -6.00 -4.89 1.94
CA ILE A 47 -4.61 -4.96 1.47
C ILE A 47 -4.13 -6.41 1.38
N ARG A 48 -4.47 -7.27 2.35
CA ARG A 48 -4.13 -8.70 2.32
C ARG A 48 -4.76 -9.40 1.12
N ASN A 49 -6.04 -9.16 0.89
CA ASN A 49 -6.76 -9.77 -0.25
C ASN A 49 -6.24 -9.25 -1.59
N ALA A 50 -6.07 -7.94 -1.72
CA ALA A 50 -5.53 -7.30 -2.93
C ALA A 50 -4.14 -7.85 -3.29
N ASN A 51 -3.27 -8.01 -2.29
CA ASN A 51 -1.95 -8.62 -2.47
C ASN A 51 -2.04 -10.07 -2.98
N ALA A 52 -2.93 -10.88 -2.41
CA ALA A 52 -3.13 -12.27 -2.80
C ALA A 52 -3.74 -12.41 -4.21
N MET A 53 -4.59 -11.46 -4.62
CA MET A 53 -5.21 -11.43 -5.94
C MET A 53 -4.31 -10.79 -7.03
N GLY A 54 -3.11 -10.32 -6.68
CA GLY A 54 -2.19 -9.72 -7.64
C GLY A 54 -2.55 -8.29 -8.07
N VAL A 55 -3.39 -7.58 -7.31
CA VAL A 55 -3.65 -6.15 -7.51
C VAL A 55 -2.33 -5.38 -7.43
N GLU A 56 -2.10 -4.45 -8.36
CA GLU A 56 -0.84 -3.69 -8.39
C GLU A 56 -0.79 -2.63 -7.28
N LYS A 57 -1.86 -1.85 -7.18
CA LYS A 57 -1.95 -0.68 -6.30
C LYS A 57 -3.30 -0.66 -5.58
N VAL A 58 -3.29 -0.27 -4.32
CA VAL A 58 -4.50 -0.01 -3.53
C VAL A 58 -4.55 1.47 -3.21
N TYR A 59 -5.65 2.13 -3.47
CA TYR A 59 -5.87 3.53 -3.11
C TYR A 59 -6.94 3.61 -2.03
N VAL A 60 -6.76 4.53 -1.09
CA VAL A 60 -7.70 4.74 0.01
C VAL A 60 -8.11 6.20 0.03
N VAL A 61 -9.39 6.46 -0.17
CA VAL A 61 -9.98 7.79 0.02
C VAL A 61 -10.42 7.88 1.48
N ASP A 62 -9.75 8.73 2.25
CA ASP A 62 -9.93 8.86 3.70
C ASP A 62 -10.07 10.34 4.09
N PRO A 63 -11.26 10.95 3.89
CA PRO A 63 -11.50 12.36 4.19
C PRO A 63 -11.44 12.69 5.68
N ARG A 64 -11.43 11.65 6.54
CA ARG A 64 -11.33 11.81 8.00
C ARG A 64 -9.88 11.86 8.48
N ASN A 65 -8.90 11.75 7.58
CA ASN A 65 -7.47 11.74 7.90
C ASN A 65 -7.12 10.70 8.97
N GLY A 66 -7.80 9.55 8.92
CA GLY A 66 -7.60 8.45 9.85
C GLY A 66 -6.29 7.71 9.62
N LEU A 67 -5.73 7.77 8.40
CA LEU A 67 -4.43 7.23 7.98
C LEU A 67 -3.37 8.32 7.81
N PRO A 68 -2.07 8.03 8.06
CA PRO A 68 -0.99 8.94 7.70
C PRO A 68 -0.93 9.16 6.18
N GLU A 69 -0.45 10.33 5.79
CA GLU A 69 -0.17 10.65 4.39
C GLU A 69 1.07 9.89 3.88
N ASP A 70 2.10 9.77 4.71
CA ASP A 70 3.30 9.04 4.37
C ASP A 70 3.08 7.51 4.35
N TRP A 71 3.54 6.91 3.27
CA TRP A 71 3.40 5.49 3.00
C TRP A 71 4.28 4.62 3.92
N GLN A 72 5.45 5.11 4.32
CA GLN A 72 6.32 4.40 5.26
C GLN A 72 5.67 4.32 6.64
N ASP A 73 5.07 5.41 7.11
CA ASP A 73 4.32 5.46 8.37
C ASP A 73 3.12 4.50 8.36
N LEU A 74 2.41 4.41 7.24
CA LEU A 74 1.30 3.48 7.07
C LEU A 74 1.72 2.02 7.29
N ARG A 75 2.88 1.62 6.76
CA ARG A 75 3.41 0.25 6.84
C ARG A 75 3.76 -0.16 8.27
N GLU A 76 4.18 0.80 9.09
CA GLU A 76 4.61 0.58 10.47
C GLU A 76 3.44 0.62 11.45
N ARG A 77 2.33 1.24 11.05
CA ARG A 77 1.13 1.35 11.89
C ARG A 77 0.56 -0.01 12.30
N ARG A 78 0.50 -0.25 13.62
CA ARG A 78 0.11 -1.54 14.22
C ARG A 78 -1.29 -2.03 13.80
N SER A 79 -2.25 -1.12 13.66
CA SER A 79 -3.63 -1.46 13.27
C SER A 79 -3.71 -2.04 11.86
N ILE A 80 -2.86 -1.57 10.95
CA ILE A 80 -2.78 -2.05 9.56
C ILE A 80 -1.87 -3.27 9.44
N SER A 81 -0.69 -3.24 10.08
CA SER A 81 0.28 -4.33 9.99
C SER A 81 -0.24 -5.63 10.60
N LYS A 82 -1.03 -5.54 11.68
CA LYS A 82 -1.65 -6.71 12.33
C LYS A 82 -2.66 -7.40 11.42
N THR A 83 -3.54 -6.67 10.73
CA THR A 83 -4.60 -7.27 9.91
C THR A 83 -4.14 -7.61 8.49
N SER A 84 -3.16 -6.88 7.94
CA SER A 84 -2.59 -7.15 6.61
C SER A 84 -1.57 -8.29 6.59
N VAL A 85 -1.06 -8.74 7.75
CA VAL A 85 -0.13 -9.88 7.86
C VAL A 85 1.09 -9.72 6.94
N SER A 86 1.76 -8.57 7.04
CA SER A 86 2.89 -8.16 6.19
C SER A 86 2.55 -7.78 4.74
N ALA A 87 1.33 -7.98 4.25
CA ALA A 87 0.95 -7.60 2.88
C ALA A 87 1.11 -6.09 2.60
N VAL A 88 0.96 -5.24 3.62
CA VAL A 88 1.23 -3.79 3.53
C VAL A 88 2.68 -3.49 3.14
N LYS A 89 3.63 -4.41 3.40
CA LYS A 89 5.03 -4.23 2.99
C LYS A 89 5.26 -4.49 1.49
N TRP A 90 4.33 -5.19 0.84
CA TRP A 90 4.47 -5.72 -0.52
C TRP A 90 3.50 -5.13 -1.53
N THR A 91 2.43 -4.50 -1.05
CA THR A 91 1.42 -3.81 -1.84
C THR A 91 1.79 -2.33 -1.89
N PHE A 92 1.48 -1.59 -2.94
CA PHE A 92 1.58 -0.13 -2.91
C PHE A 92 0.26 0.44 -2.41
N VAL A 93 0.26 1.33 -1.41
CA VAL A 93 -0.94 2.05 -0.98
C VAL A 93 -0.71 3.55 -1.03
N LYS A 94 -1.70 4.29 -1.53
CA LYS A 94 -1.72 5.75 -1.50
C LYS A 94 -3.03 6.23 -0.88
N ARG A 95 -2.95 7.21 0.00
CA ARG A 95 -4.11 7.88 0.60
C ARG A 95 -4.48 9.11 -0.24
N PHE A 96 -5.78 9.41 -0.30
CA PHE A 96 -6.34 10.63 -0.86
C PHE A 96 -7.31 11.24 0.16
N ASP A 97 -7.40 12.57 0.17
CA ASP A 97 -8.32 13.30 1.04
C ASP A 97 -9.73 13.35 0.46
N SER A 98 -9.85 13.34 -0.87
CA SER A 98 -11.13 13.36 -1.56
C SER A 98 -11.20 12.33 -2.69
N THR A 99 -12.43 12.05 -3.12
CA THR A 99 -12.72 11.19 -4.26
C THR A 99 -12.27 11.83 -5.56
N ASP A 100 -12.42 13.15 -5.69
CA ASP A 100 -11.97 13.91 -6.86
C ASP A 100 -10.45 13.83 -7.03
N ASP A 101 -9.67 13.99 -5.95
CA ASP A 101 -8.20 13.84 -6.01
C ASP A 101 -7.78 12.43 -6.46
N CYS A 102 -8.55 11.42 -6.08
CA CYS A 102 -8.30 10.04 -6.49
C CYS A 102 -8.59 9.84 -7.98
N PHE A 103 -9.71 10.37 -8.48
CA PHE A 103 -10.05 10.33 -9.90
C PHE A 103 -9.04 11.09 -10.75
N ASP A 104 -8.69 12.31 -10.36
CA ASP A 104 -7.65 13.12 -10.99
C ASP A 104 -6.33 12.36 -11.12
N HIS A 105 -5.92 11.65 -10.06
CA HIS A 105 -4.73 10.82 -10.08
C HIS A 105 -4.86 9.63 -11.05
N LEU A 106 -6.00 8.94 -11.06
CA LEU A 106 -6.25 7.80 -11.94
C LEU A 106 -6.29 8.20 -13.42
N GLU A 107 -6.91 9.34 -13.75
CA GLU A 107 -7.00 9.83 -15.13
C GLU A 107 -5.63 10.23 -15.70
N ARG A 108 -4.78 10.84 -14.86
CA ARG A 108 -3.42 11.24 -15.23
C ARG A 108 -2.45 10.06 -15.35
N ASN A 109 -2.70 8.94 -14.65
CA ASN A 109 -1.74 7.82 -14.50
C ASN A 109 -2.30 6.47 -14.96
N LYS A 110 -3.03 6.45 -16.09
CA LYS A 110 -3.58 5.22 -16.70
C LYS A 110 -2.53 4.15 -16.98
#